data_AF-X8DH77-F1
#
_entry.id   AF-X8DH77-F1
#
_cell.length_a   1.000
_cell.length_b   1.000
_cell.length_c   1.000
_cell.angle_alpha   90.00
_cell.angle_beta   90.00
_cell.angle_gamma   90.00
#
_symmetry.space_group_name_H-M   'P 1'
#
loop_
_entity.id
_entity.type
_entity.pdbx_description
1 polymer ?
#
loop_
_entity_poly.entity_id
_entity_poly.type
_entity_poly.pdbx_seq_one_letter_code
_entity_poly.pdbx_strand_id
1 'polypeptide(L)'
;MNRYVKRGSVGVSIFAVSAAAAAVLANPSENSAIAAAAGCPDVDVSFARGTNDSPGLGDVGKAFTDELTDRLAGKSVDIYAVNYPASFDWVRAGDGANDMSYHVQEVARNCPNTQFVLGGFSQGAAVVDVLFGTNGTGLTFNNPLPTDLEKRVAAIVLIGNPKNWQVAGMNLDLSIRDDQRSKIIDICNPGDGICDPNGGGLGPHMQYKSDGSADKAADFVAGRLAAVAASSSAAAASSSTSTTVSGVPASTSKSANPLSATTAPTPTSASPAPASSPSSSTPKPVAASTSRRVPAWMMPATDAPAADLPAAVTSTIPAPDPARHGPPPGPGGQ
;
A
#
# COMPACT_ATOMS: atom_id res chain seq x y z
N MET A 1 -47.11 -39.22 -68.76
CA MET A 1 -46.31 -40.46 -68.84
C MET A 1 -46.25 -41.07 -67.45
N ASN A 2 -46.81 -42.26 -67.30
CA ASN A 2 -46.83 -43.09 -66.08
C ASN A 2 -45.43 -43.57 -65.68
N ARG A 3 -45.21 -43.72 -64.36
CA ARG A 3 -44.76 -44.95 -63.65
C ARG A 3 -44.64 -44.64 -62.14
N TYR A 4 -45.60 -45.09 -61.33
CA TYR A 4 -45.64 -46.34 -60.52
C TYR A 4 -44.81 -46.27 -59.21
N VAL A 5 -45.43 -46.10 -58.02
CA VAL A 5 -45.88 -47.16 -57.03
C VAL A 5 -44.77 -47.50 -56.00
N LYS A 6 -44.93 -47.56 -54.66
CA LYS A 6 -45.88 -48.35 -53.83
C LYS A 6 -45.81 -47.96 -52.32
N ARG A 7 -47.00 -47.81 -51.73
CA ARG A 7 -47.54 -48.20 -50.39
C ARG A 7 -46.64 -48.39 -49.14
N GLY A 8 -47.19 -47.88 -48.03
CA GLY A 8 -47.17 -48.52 -46.71
C GLY A 8 -48.06 -47.77 -45.71
N SER A 9 -49.25 -48.31 -45.38
CA SER A 9 -50.17 -47.80 -44.36
C SER A 9 -50.32 -48.84 -43.24
N VAL A 10 -50.06 -48.48 -41.97
CA VAL A 10 -50.62 -49.01 -40.70
C VAL A 10 -50.13 -48.02 -39.61
N GLY A 11 -50.85 -47.53 -38.62
CA GLY A 11 -52.18 -47.71 -38.08
C GLY A 11 -52.32 -46.75 -36.88
N VAL A 12 -53.53 -46.30 -36.63
CA VAL A 12 -53.92 -45.38 -35.54
C VAL A 12 -53.84 -46.08 -34.19
N SER A 13 -53.30 -45.42 -33.17
CA SER A 13 -53.72 -45.61 -31.79
C SER A 13 -53.76 -44.27 -31.05
N ILE A 14 -54.99 -43.83 -30.79
CA ILE A 14 -55.36 -42.72 -29.93
C ILE A 14 -55.28 -43.22 -28.49
N PHE A 15 -54.49 -42.56 -27.64
CA PHE A 15 -54.80 -42.45 -26.21
C PHE A 15 -54.72 -40.98 -25.82
N ALA A 16 -55.90 -40.40 -25.62
CA ALA A 16 -56.07 -39.12 -24.99
C ALA A 16 -55.69 -39.24 -23.50
N VAL A 17 -54.74 -38.42 -23.06
CA VAL A 17 -54.60 -38.06 -21.64
C VAL A 17 -54.57 -36.54 -21.58
N SER A 18 -55.70 -35.98 -21.19
CA SER A 18 -55.84 -34.57 -20.85
C SER A 18 -54.99 -34.29 -19.60
N ALA A 19 -53.87 -33.57 -19.78
CA ALA A 19 -53.15 -32.94 -18.68
C ALA A 19 -53.27 -31.43 -18.84
N ALA A 20 -54.03 -30.81 -17.93
CA ALA A 20 -54.12 -29.36 -17.80
C ALA A 20 -52.73 -28.80 -17.47
N ALA A 21 -52.12 -28.07 -18.39
CA ALA A 21 -50.95 -27.25 -18.10
C ALA A 21 -51.42 -25.83 -17.81
N ALA A 22 -51.34 -25.44 -16.54
CA ALA A 22 -51.56 -24.08 -16.08
C ALA A 22 -50.61 -23.13 -16.81
N ALA A 23 -51.17 -22.05 -17.39
CA ALA A 23 -50.40 -20.93 -17.89
C ALA A 23 -49.76 -20.21 -16.68
N VAL A 24 -48.49 -20.52 -16.41
CA VAL A 24 -47.67 -19.73 -15.48
C VAL A 24 -47.29 -18.45 -16.22
N LEU A 25 -47.88 -17.33 -15.79
CA LEU A 25 -47.38 -15.99 -16.11
C LEU A 25 -46.00 -15.86 -15.46
N ALA A 26 -44.95 -16.14 -16.23
CA ALA A 26 -43.59 -15.81 -15.84
C ALA A 26 -43.43 -14.29 -15.97
N ASN A 27 -43.53 -13.57 -14.85
CA ASN A 27 -43.02 -12.22 -14.76
C ASN A 27 -41.49 -12.32 -14.92
N PRO A 28 -40.85 -11.64 -15.90
CA PRO A 28 -39.43 -11.41 -15.80
C PRO A 28 -39.24 -10.45 -14.62
N SER A 29 -38.94 -11.00 -13.45
CA SER A 29 -38.26 -10.23 -12.42
C SER A 29 -36.90 -9.88 -13.01
N GLU A 30 -36.81 -8.71 -13.61
CA GLU A 30 -35.54 -8.05 -13.85
C GLU A 30 -34.93 -7.77 -12.47
N ASN A 31 -34.27 -8.79 -11.92
CA ASN A 31 -33.15 -8.60 -11.03
C ASN A 31 -32.03 -7.98 -11.89
N SER A 32 -32.24 -6.72 -12.29
CA SER A 32 -31.12 -5.82 -12.45
C SER A 32 -30.38 -5.88 -11.13
N ALA A 33 -29.25 -6.59 -11.11
CA ALA A 33 -28.27 -6.38 -10.09
C ALA A 33 -27.94 -4.89 -10.19
N ILE A 34 -28.59 -4.09 -9.35
CA ILE A 34 -28.10 -2.77 -9.01
C ILE A 34 -26.68 -3.07 -8.55
N ALA A 35 -25.70 -2.66 -9.34
CA ALA A 35 -24.36 -2.51 -8.82
C ALA A 35 -24.52 -1.58 -7.62
N ALA A 36 -24.62 -2.16 -6.42
CA ALA A 36 -24.46 -1.38 -5.22
C ALA A 36 -23.12 -0.70 -5.43
N ALA A 37 -23.12 0.63 -5.55
CA ALA A 37 -21.89 1.37 -5.38
C ALA A 37 -21.31 0.82 -4.07
N ALA A 38 -20.18 0.13 -4.15
CA ALA A 38 -19.56 -0.42 -2.96
C ALA A 38 -19.46 0.76 -1.98
N GLY A 39 -20.10 0.62 -0.81
CA GLY A 39 -20.07 1.69 0.19
C GLY A 39 -18.61 2.06 0.47
N CYS A 40 -18.37 3.32 0.81
CA CYS A 40 -17.02 3.76 1.14
C CYS A 40 -16.41 2.89 2.25
N PRO A 41 -15.17 2.40 2.08
CA PRO A 41 -14.55 1.58 3.09
C PRO A 41 -14.29 2.42 4.35
N ASP A 42 -14.40 1.79 5.52
CA ASP A 42 -13.99 2.41 6.79
C ASP A 42 -12.48 2.67 6.77
N VAL A 43 -11.72 1.74 6.17
CA VAL A 43 -10.26 1.76 6.10
C VAL A 43 -9.80 1.40 4.69
N ASP A 44 -8.91 2.22 4.13
CA ASP A 44 -8.14 1.90 2.92
C ASP A 44 -6.69 1.60 3.31
N VAL A 45 -6.18 0.45 2.86
CA VAL A 45 -4.82 -0.01 3.14
C VAL A 45 -4.05 -0.09 1.82
N SER A 46 -3.13 0.85 1.62
CA SER A 46 -2.22 0.84 0.47
C SER A 46 -0.87 0.25 0.88
N PHE A 47 -0.47 -0.86 0.26
CA PHE A 47 0.78 -1.56 0.60
C PHE A 47 1.70 -1.76 -0.62
N ALA A 48 2.96 -1.36 -0.48
CA ALA A 48 3.99 -1.55 -1.49
C ALA A 48 4.83 -2.81 -1.22
N ARG A 49 4.85 -3.73 -2.19
CA ARG A 49 5.63 -4.98 -2.16
C ARG A 49 7.14 -4.77 -2.20
N GLY A 50 7.93 -5.81 -1.96
CA GLY A 50 9.39 -5.75 -1.97
C GLY A 50 10.02 -5.90 -3.36
N THR A 51 11.34 -5.72 -3.44
CA THR A 51 12.11 -5.84 -4.70
C THR A 51 11.93 -7.22 -5.32
N ASN A 52 11.63 -7.24 -6.62
CA ASN A 52 11.44 -8.43 -7.45
C ASN A 52 10.21 -9.28 -7.08
N ASP A 53 9.31 -8.77 -6.23
CA ASP A 53 8.00 -9.39 -6.02
C ASP A 53 7.15 -9.25 -7.30
N SER A 54 6.35 -10.27 -7.60
CA SER A 54 5.35 -10.21 -8.67
C SER A 54 4.27 -9.15 -8.36
N PRO A 55 3.60 -8.57 -9.37
CA PRO A 55 2.50 -7.63 -9.14
C PRO A 55 1.47 -8.14 -8.12
N GLY A 56 1.04 -7.26 -7.21
CA GLY A 56 0.23 -7.60 -6.04
C GLY A 56 0.86 -7.11 -4.74
N LEU A 57 0.42 -7.66 -3.60
CA LEU A 57 0.87 -7.24 -2.27
C LEU A 57 2.26 -7.77 -1.87
N GLY A 58 2.74 -8.82 -2.57
CA GLY A 58 3.83 -9.66 -2.09
C GLY A 58 3.43 -10.47 -0.85
N ASP A 59 4.30 -11.40 -0.44
CA ASP A 59 4.00 -12.30 0.68
C ASP A 59 3.84 -11.56 2.02
N VAL A 60 4.72 -10.59 2.29
CA VAL A 60 4.71 -9.81 3.53
C VAL A 60 3.48 -8.90 3.59
N GLY A 61 3.15 -8.23 2.48
CA GLY A 61 1.96 -7.40 2.40
C GLY A 61 0.68 -8.22 2.61
N LYS A 62 0.58 -9.39 1.96
CA LYS A 62 -0.56 -10.29 2.16
C LYS A 62 -0.70 -10.72 3.61
N ALA A 63 0.39 -11.19 4.23
CA ALA A 63 0.37 -11.61 5.64
C ALA A 63 -0.09 -10.47 6.56
N PHE A 64 0.45 -9.27 6.38
CA PHE A 64 0.05 -8.09 7.15
C PHE A 64 -1.44 -7.73 6.94
N THR A 65 -1.92 -7.71 5.70
CA THR A 65 -3.31 -7.31 5.43
C THR A 65 -4.33 -8.33 5.88
N ASP A 66 -4.00 -9.63 5.82
CA ASP A 66 -4.84 -10.70 6.36
C ASP A 66 -4.99 -10.51 7.89
N GLU A 67 -3.87 -10.39 8.61
CA GLU A 67 -3.86 -10.18 10.07
C GLU A 67 -4.57 -8.89 10.50
N LEU A 68 -4.45 -7.83 9.70
CA LEU A 68 -5.15 -6.57 9.95
C LEU A 68 -6.65 -6.69 9.74
N THR A 69 -7.07 -7.36 8.67
CA THR A 69 -8.51 -7.54 8.36
C THR A 69 -9.19 -8.32 9.48
N ASP A 70 -8.53 -9.34 10.03
CA ASP A 70 -9.05 -10.12 11.15
C ASP A 70 -9.25 -9.26 12.42
N ARG A 71 -8.30 -8.36 12.72
CA ARG A 71 -8.38 -7.42 13.87
C ARG A 71 -9.43 -6.33 13.67
N LEU A 72 -9.80 -6.05 12.43
CA LEU A 72 -10.81 -5.05 12.07
C LEU A 72 -12.17 -5.68 11.76
N ALA A 73 -12.45 -6.88 12.27
CA ALA A 73 -13.73 -7.55 12.10
C ALA A 73 -14.92 -6.60 12.36
N GLY A 74 -15.85 -6.54 11.40
CA GLY A 74 -17.00 -5.64 11.42
C GLY A 74 -16.76 -4.26 10.81
N LYS A 75 -15.55 -3.97 10.31
CA LYS A 75 -15.24 -2.83 9.44
C LYS A 75 -15.08 -3.28 8.00
N SER A 76 -15.43 -2.40 7.08
CA SER A 76 -15.09 -2.53 5.67
C SER A 76 -13.65 -2.06 5.43
N VAL A 77 -12.82 -2.96 4.90
CA VAL A 77 -11.42 -2.71 4.59
C VAL A 77 -11.22 -2.91 3.09
N ASP A 78 -10.71 -1.88 2.41
CA ASP A 78 -10.23 -2.00 1.04
C ASP A 78 -8.71 -2.08 1.03
N ILE A 79 -8.17 -2.95 0.17
CA ILE A 79 -6.74 -3.24 0.11
C ILE A 79 -6.22 -2.94 -1.29
N TYR A 80 -5.30 -1.99 -1.35
CA TYR A 80 -4.65 -1.58 -2.57
C TYR A 80 -3.19 -2.04 -2.62
N ALA A 81 -2.87 -2.83 -3.65
CA ALA A 81 -1.51 -3.19 -3.97
C ALA A 81 -0.90 -2.08 -4.84
N VAL A 82 0.09 -1.36 -4.29
CA VAL A 82 0.75 -0.25 -4.99
C VAL A 82 1.36 -0.75 -6.29
N ASN A 83 0.98 -0.10 -7.39
CA ASN A 83 1.32 -0.50 -8.74
C ASN A 83 2.60 0.20 -9.20
N TYR A 84 3.72 -0.46 -8.96
CA TYR A 84 5.03 0.00 -9.40
C TYR A 84 5.93 -1.16 -9.82
N PRO A 85 7.06 -0.91 -10.50
CA PRO A 85 7.91 -1.99 -11.02
C PRO A 85 8.48 -2.94 -9.96
N ALA A 86 8.69 -2.48 -8.72
CA ALA A 86 9.40 -3.22 -7.66
C ALA A 86 10.70 -3.86 -8.17
N SER A 87 11.56 -3.06 -8.80
CA SER A 87 12.73 -3.55 -9.55
C SER A 87 14.04 -3.15 -8.88
N PHE A 88 15.16 -3.68 -9.34
CA PHE A 88 16.47 -3.22 -8.86
C PHE A 88 16.85 -1.80 -9.30
N ASP A 89 16.06 -1.15 -10.16
CA ASP A 89 16.13 0.29 -10.38
C ASP A 89 15.40 1.01 -9.23
N TRP A 90 16.12 1.28 -8.14
CA TRP A 90 15.57 1.87 -6.90
C TRP A 90 15.02 3.29 -7.08
N VAL A 91 15.39 3.98 -8.16
CA VAL A 91 14.78 5.26 -8.55
C VAL A 91 13.27 5.12 -8.76
N ARG A 92 12.81 3.92 -9.15
CA ARG A 92 11.40 3.57 -9.35
C ARG A 92 10.59 3.45 -8.06
N ALA A 93 11.20 3.54 -6.88
CA ALA A 93 10.45 3.74 -5.65
C ALA A 93 9.63 5.04 -5.69
N GLY A 94 10.10 6.06 -6.44
CA GLY A 94 9.33 7.28 -6.70
C GLY A 94 8.03 7.03 -7.49
N ASP A 95 8.03 6.07 -8.43
CA ASP A 95 6.82 5.68 -9.17
C ASP A 95 5.79 5.06 -8.23
N GLY A 96 6.22 4.22 -7.28
CA GLY A 96 5.33 3.67 -6.25
C GLY A 96 4.78 4.73 -5.31
N ALA A 97 5.57 5.76 -4.96
CA ALA A 97 5.09 6.84 -4.10
C ALA A 97 4.04 7.71 -4.82
N ASN A 98 4.22 7.93 -6.13
CA ASN A 98 3.25 8.63 -6.96
C ASN A 98 1.93 7.88 -7.07
N ASP A 99 2.00 6.57 -7.30
CA ASP A 99 0.86 5.68 -7.44
C ASP A 99 0.06 5.57 -6.12
N MET A 100 0.76 5.34 -5.00
CA MET A 100 0.16 5.35 -3.66
C MET A 100 -0.53 6.68 -3.36
N SER A 101 0.13 7.81 -3.65
CA SER A 101 -0.45 9.14 -3.45
C SER A 101 -1.68 9.37 -4.34
N TYR A 102 -1.63 8.91 -5.59
CA TYR A 102 -2.75 9.02 -6.53
C TYR A 102 -3.97 8.24 -6.02
N HIS A 103 -3.78 6.98 -5.61
CA HIS A 103 -4.85 6.14 -5.07
C HIS A 103 -5.49 6.76 -3.82
N VAL A 104 -4.68 7.21 -2.85
CA VAL A 104 -5.19 7.86 -1.64
C VAL A 104 -6.00 9.12 -1.97
N GLN A 105 -5.52 9.94 -2.90
CA GLN A 105 -6.27 11.12 -3.36
C GLN A 105 -7.59 10.73 -4.03
N GLU A 106 -7.58 9.70 -4.89
CA GLU A 106 -8.77 9.20 -5.56
C GLU A 106 -9.83 8.71 -4.56
N VAL A 107 -9.43 7.84 -3.63
CA VAL A 107 -10.30 7.34 -2.57
C VAL A 107 -10.79 8.49 -1.69
N ALA A 108 -9.94 9.43 -1.31
CA ALA A 108 -10.34 10.54 -0.45
C ALA A 108 -11.41 11.45 -1.06
N ARG A 109 -11.39 11.66 -2.39
CA ARG A 109 -12.42 12.42 -3.11
C ARG A 109 -13.77 11.70 -3.13
N ASN A 110 -13.74 10.38 -3.31
CA ASN A 110 -14.95 9.57 -3.40
C ASN A 110 -15.50 9.21 -2.00
N CYS A 111 -14.61 9.11 -1.01
CA CYS A 111 -14.85 8.61 0.33
C CYS A 111 -14.17 9.51 1.38
N PRO A 112 -14.82 10.63 1.74
CA PRO A 112 -14.23 11.64 2.62
C PRO A 112 -14.06 11.20 4.08
N ASN A 113 -14.68 10.08 4.50
CA ASN A 113 -14.59 9.57 5.86
C ASN A 113 -13.61 8.40 6.04
N THR A 114 -13.14 7.80 4.93
CA THR A 114 -12.20 6.68 4.95
C THR A 114 -10.90 7.06 5.66
N GLN A 115 -10.40 6.18 6.53
CA GLN A 115 -9.09 6.31 7.16
C GLN A 115 -8.04 5.57 6.32
N PHE A 116 -6.85 6.14 6.23
CA PHE A 116 -5.78 5.55 5.40
C PHE A 116 -4.71 4.86 6.25
N VAL A 117 -4.25 3.71 5.79
CA VAL A 117 -3.09 2.99 6.32
C VAL A 117 -2.14 2.79 5.15
N LEU A 118 -0.93 3.34 5.26
CA LEU A 118 0.07 3.25 4.19
C LEU A 118 1.24 2.40 4.66
N GLY A 119 1.70 1.46 3.85
CA GLY A 119 2.81 0.61 4.27
C GLY A 119 3.62 0.03 3.14
N GLY A 120 4.71 -0.62 3.51
CA GLY A 120 5.50 -1.37 2.56
C GLY A 120 6.61 -2.20 3.20
N PHE A 121 7.13 -3.11 2.39
CA PHE A 121 8.20 -4.04 2.75
C PHE A 121 9.45 -3.77 1.90
N SER A 122 10.63 -3.70 2.52
CA SER A 122 11.92 -3.56 1.81
C SER A 122 11.93 -2.31 0.90
N GLN A 123 12.04 -2.46 -0.42
CA GLN A 123 11.86 -1.35 -1.36
C GLN A 123 10.49 -0.66 -1.24
N GLY A 124 9.43 -1.39 -0.92
CA GLY A 124 8.13 -0.80 -0.63
C GLY A 124 8.12 0.05 0.64
N ALA A 125 8.97 -0.21 1.63
CA ALA A 125 9.12 0.70 2.76
C ALA A 125 9.78 2.01 2.30
N ALA A 126 10.75 1.94 1.38
CA ALA A 126 11.33 3.13 0.75
C ALA A 126 10.31 3.92 -0.08
N VAL A 127 9.33 3.27 -0.73
CA VAL A 127 8.20 3.97 -1.38
C VAL A 127 7.48 4.89 -0.38
N VAL A 128 7.22 4.40 0.83
CA VAL A 128 6.56 5.17 1.88
C VAL A 128 7.49 6.25 2.44
N ASP A 129 8.77 5.96 2.61
CA ASP A 129 9.74 6.98 3.03
C ASP A 129 9.85 8.13 2.02
N VAL A 130 9.80 7.84 0.72
CA VAL A 130 9.79 8.87 -0.35
C VAL A 130 8.54 9.74 -0.25
N LEU A 131 7.37 9.12 -0.02
CA LEU A 131 6.09 9.84 0.10
C LEU A 131 6.10 10.84 1.25
N PHE A 132 6.70 10.48 2.39
CA PHE A 132 6.72 11.31 3.61
C PHE A 132 8.10 11.92 3.92
N GLY A 133 9.04 11.89 2.98
CA GLY A 133 10.42 12.27 3.19
C GLY A 133 10.63 13.77 3.45
N THR A 134 11.70 14.11 4.18
CA THR A 134 12.22 15.49 4.32
C THR A 134 13.06 15.91 3.13
N ASN A 135 13.92 15.00 2.69
CA ASN A 135 14.81 15.17 1.56
C ASN A 135 14.08 14.61 0.36
N GLY A 136 13.12 15.36 -0.19
CA GLY A 136 12.47 15.03 -1.46
C GLY A 136 13.53 14.80 -2.53
N THR A 137 14.02 13.57 -2.63
CA THR A 137 15.12 13.21 -3.49
C THR A 137 14.50 12.96 -4.85
N GLY A 138 15.12 13.53 -5.89
CA GLY A 138 14.72 13.45 -7.29
C GLY A 138 14.79 12.04 -7.89
N LEU A 139 14.14 11.10 -7.22
CA LEU A 139 13.57 9.88 -7.75
C LEU A 139 12.36 10.29 -8.61
N THR A 140 11.74 9.38 -9.35
CA THR A 140 10.63 9.73 -10.28
C THR A 140 9.37 10.31 -9.61
N PHE A 141 9.42 10.61 -8.30
CA PHE A 141 8.38 11.19 -7.49
C PHE A 141 8.03 12.64 -7.88
N ASN A 142 6.73 12.89 -8.12
CA ASN A 142 6.18 14.18 -8.54
C ASN A 142 4.75 14.44 -8.04
N ASN A 143 4.15 13.51 -7.30
CA ASN A 143 2.78 13.60 -6.80
C ASN A 143 2.76 13.50 -5.26
N PRO A 144 3.14 14.56 -4.53
CA PRO A 144 3.12 14.55 -3.07
C PRO A 144 1.70 14.41 -2.52
N LEU A 145 1.56 13.71 -1.39
CA LEU A 145 0.27 13.60 -0.71
C LEU A 145 -0.10 14.97 -0.12
N PRO A 146 -1.30 15.52 -0.40
CA PRO A 146 -1.75 16.77 0.20
C PRO A 146 -1.76 16.70 1.73
N THR A 147 -1.32 17.77 2.40
CA THR A 147 -1.13 17.80 3.87
C THR A 147 -2.42 17.51 4.66
N ASP A 148 -3.58 17.82 4.11
CA ASP A 148 -4.88 17.46 4.70
C ASP A 148 -5.14 15.94 4.66
N LEU A 149 -4.71 15.26 3.59
CA LEU A 149 -4.77 13.79 3.50
C LEU A 149 -3.71 13.11 4.37
N GLU A 150 -2.53 13.70 4.52
CA GLU A 150 -1.52 13.18 5.44
C GLU A 150 -2.03 13.08 6.89
N LYS A 151 -2.90 14.02 7.30
CA LYS A 151 -3.56 13.98 8.62
C LYS A 151 -4.61 12.87 8.75
N ARG A 152 -5.14 12.38 7.62
CA ARG A 152 -6.10 11.27 7.55
C ARG A 152 -5.42 9.90 7.45
N VAL A 153 -4.10 9.85 7.32
CA VAL A 153 -3.32 8.62 7.44
C VAL A 153 -3.19 8.28 8.93
N ALA A 154 -3.92 7.25 9.37
CA ALA A 154 -3.99 6.83 10.77
C ALA A 154 -2.71 6.10 11.22
N ALA A 155 -2.10 5.33 10.31
CA ALA A 155 -0.92 4.52 10.57
C ALA A 155 -0.02 4.41 9.32
N ILE A 156 1.29 4.28 9.58
CA ILE A 156 2.34 4.01 8.61
C ILE A 156 3.08 2.75 9.02
N VAL A 157 3.22 1.77 8.12
CA VAL A 157 3.83 0.47 8.40
C VAL A 157 5.06 0.26 7.53
N LEU A 158 6.23 0.19 8.15
CA LEU A 158 7.52 -0.02 7.48
C LEU A 158 8.09 -1.35 7.97
N ILE A 159 8.31 -2.30 7.07
CA ILE A 159 8.85 -3.62 7.40
C ILE A 159 10.16 -3.81 6.62
N GLY A 160 11.25 -4.12 7.33
CA GLY A 160 12.58 -4.22 6.72
C GLY A 160 13.02 -2.94 6.02
N ASN A 161 12.80 -1.78 6.66
CA ASN A 161 13.02 -0.47 6.04
C ASN A 161 14.52 -0.22 5.71
N PRO A 162 14.90 0.03 4.45
CA PRO A 162 16.27 0.28 4.02
C PRO A 162 16.80 1.70 4.31
N LYS A 163 16.19 2.49 5.20
CA LYS A 163 16.56 3.91 5.42
C LYS A 163 18.05 4.19 5.67
N ASN A 164 18.73 3.26 6.34
CA ASN A 164 20.16 3.34 6.64
C ASN A 164 21.01 2.47 5.71
N TRP A 165 20.40 1.89 4.68
CA TRP A 165 21.06 0.95 3.79
C TRP A 165 21.96 1.68 2.80
N GLN A 166 23.19 1.19 2.70
CA GLN A 166 24.18 1.68 1.75
C GLN A 166 24.17 0.74 0.55
N VAL A 167 23.29 1.03 -0.42
CA VAL A 167 23.37 0.39 -1.73
C VAL A 167 24.62 0.93 -2.42
N ALA A 168 25.36 0.09 -3.15
CA ALA A 168 26.58 0.52 -3.82
C ALA A 168 26.31 1.71 -4.76
N GLY A 169 26.83 2.89 -4.40
CA GLY A 169 26.66 4.12 -5.17
C GLY A 169 25.39 4.94 -4.87
N MET A 170 24.54 4.51 -3.92
CA MET A 170 23.34 5.25 -3.53
C MET A 170 23.21 5.30 -2.01
N ASN A 171 23.34 6.49 -1.44
CA ASN A 171 22.86 6.76 -0.09
C ASN A 171 21.39 7.17 -0.22
N LEU A 172 20.49 6.34 0.27
CA LEU A 172 19.06 6.59 0.18
C LEU A 172 18.63 7.75 1.10
N ASP A 173 19.32 7.98 2.23
CA ASP A 173 19.00 8.99 3.27
C ASP A 173 17.48 9.24 3.43
N LEU A 174 16.76 8.13 3.60
CA LEU A 174 15.30 8.12 3.65
C LEU A 174 14.88 8.43 5.08
N SER A 175 14.46 9.67 5.31
CA SER A 175 13.96 10.11 6.61
C SER A 175 12.56 10.67 6.46
N ILE A 176 11.58 9.96 7.04
CA ILE A 176 10.22 10.48 7.19
C ILE A 176 10.23 11.67 8.14
N ARG A 177 9.48 12.72 7.78
CA ARG A 177 9.32 13.95 8.57
C ARG A 177 8.81 13.67 9.99
N ASP A 178 9.31 14.47 10.94
CA ASP A 178 9.06 14.33 12.37
C ASP A 178 7.58 14.37 12.76
N ASP A 179 6.77 15.15 12.04
CA ASP A 179 5.33 15.29 12.26
C ASP A 179 4.54 13.99 12.00
N GLN A 180 5.12 13.07 11.24
CA GLN A 180 4.52 11.78 10.92
C GLN A 180 4.94 10.67 11.91
N ARG A 181 5.95 10.88 12.77
CA ARG A 181 6.55 9.81 13.60
C ARG A 181 5.57 9.10 14.53
N SER A 182 4.58 9.82 15.06
CA SER A 182 3.63 9.26 16.05
C SER A 182 2.72 8.15 15.51
N LYS A 183 2.67 7.99 14.18
CA LYS A 183 1.85 6.98 13.49
C LYS A 183 2.67 5.91 12.79
N ILE A 184 3.99 5.88 12.96
CA ILE A 184 4.88 4.91 12.29
C ILE A 184 5.13 3.72 13.21
N ILE A 185 5.01 2.52 12.64
CA ILE A 185 5.72 1.33 13.11
C ILE A 185 6.80 0.96 12.10
N ASP A 186 8.04 0.83 12.57
CA ASP A 186 9.20 0.44 11.77
C ASP A 186 9.79 -0.85 12.36
N ILE A 187 9.59 -1.96 11.65
CA ILE A 187 9.97 -3.30 12.10
C ILE A 187 11.25 -3.70 11.37
N CYS A 188 12.32 -3.87 12.14
CA CYS A 188 13.60 -4.39 11.68
C CYS A 188 13.97 -5.62 12.51
N ASN A 189 14.10 -6.77 11.85
CA ASN A 189 14.50 -8.00 12.49
C ASN A 189 15.96 -7.94 12.95
N PRO A 190 16.29 -8.51 14.12
CA PRO A 190 17.69 -8.65 14.53
C PRO A 190 18.52 -9.37 13.47
N GLY A 191 19.60 -8.72 13.02
CA GLY A 191 20.50 -9.26 12.01
C GLY A 191 20.06 -9.04 10.56
N ASP A 192 18.94 -8.37 10.30
CA ASP A 192 18.54 -7.97 8.95
C ASP A 192 19.50 -6.88 8.41
N GLY A 193 20.33 -7.27 7.43
CA GLY A 193 21.33 -6.38 6.83
C GLY A 193 20.77 -5.29 5.91
N ILE A 194 19.46 -5.28 5.62
CA ILE A 194 18.82 -4.22 4.85
C ILE A 194 18.49 -3.04 5.76
N CYS A 195 17.86 -3.27 6.90
CA CYS A 195 17.42 -2.20 7.80
C CYS A 195 18.43 -1.85 8.90
N ASP A 196 19.36 -2.75 9.20
CA ASP A 196 20.47 -2.51 10.12
C ASP A 196 21.82 -2.60 9.39
N PRO A 197 22.62 -1.53 9.32
CA PRO A 197 23.95 -1.58 8.72
C PRO A 197 24.92 -2.53 9.46
N ASN A 198 24.61 -2.93 10.69
CA ASN A 198 25.35 -3.95 11.45
C ASN A 198 24.75 -5.36 11.31
N GLY A 199 23.70 -5.52 10.50
CA GLY A 199 23.02 -6.79 10.27
C GLY A 199 23.92 -7.84 9.60
N GLY A 200 23.60 -9.12 9.84
CA GLY A 200 24.40 -10.27 9.40
C GLY A 200 24.09 -10.77 8.00
N GLY A 201 22.98 -10.36 7.38
CA GLY A 201 22.63 -10.72 6.00
C GLY A 201 21.14 -10.68 5.70
N LEU A 202 20.74 -11.25 4.55
CA LEU A 202 19.34 -11.25 4.07
C LEU A 202 18.45 -12.31 4.74
N GLY A 203 19.02 -13.25 5.50
CA GLY A 203 18.25 -14.32 6.15
C GLY A 203 17.09 -13.77 6.98
N PRO A 204 17.34 -12.92 7.99
CA PRO A 204 16.28 -12.28 8.78
C PRO A 204 15.35 -11.39 7.97
N HIS A 205 15.82 -10.80 6.85
CA HIS A 205 15.00 -9.98 5.95
C HIS A 205 13.87 -10.77 5.27
N MET A 206 14.05 -12.09 5.09
CA MET A 206 13.07 -12.94 4.40
C MET A 206 12.01 -13.54 5.34
N GLN A 207 12.08 -13.27 6.65
CA GLN A 207 11.26 -13.97 7.65
C GLN A 207 9.97 -13.24 8.04
N TYR A 208 9.82 -11.95 7.71
CA TYR A 208 8.75 -11.07 8.21
C TYR A 208 7.32 -11.57 8.01
N LYS A 209 7.09 -12.43 7.00
CA LYS A 209 5.77 -13.03 6.75
C LYS A 209 5.36 -14.09 7.78
N SER A 210 6.31 -14.61 8.57
CA SER A 210 6.14 -15.83 9.36
C SER A 210 6.72 -15.76 10.77
N ASP A 211 7.33 -14.63 11.16
CA ASP A 211 7.99 -14.45 12.45
C ASP A 211 7.20 -13.61 13.46
N GLY A 212 5.93 -13.29 13.13
CA GLY A 212 5.05 -12.45 13.95
C GLY A 212 5.17 -10.95 13.67
N SER A 213 5.98 -10.54 12.69
CA SER A 213 6.07 -9.12 12.31
C SER A 213 4.78 -8.59 11.68
N ALA A 214 4.09 -9.42 10.88
CA ALA A 214 2.77 -9.12 10.34
C ALA A 214 1.73 -8.86 11.45
N ASP A 215 1.66 -9.74 12.45
CA ASP A 215 0.80 -9.56 13.64
C ASP A 215 1.08 -8.26 14.36
N LYS A 216 2.36 -7.99 14.65
CA LYS A 216 2.79 -6.79 15.37
C LYS A 216 2.41 -5.51 14.62
N ALA A 217 2.57 -5.51 13.30
CA ALA A 217 2.14 -4.41 12.46
C ALA A 217 0.61 -4.24 12.50
N ALA A 218 -0.13 -5.33 12.38
CA ALA A 218 -1.59 -5.32 12.41
C ALA A 218 -2.16 -4.82 13.76
N ASP A 219 -1.58 -5.26 14.89
CA ASP A 219 -1.93 -4.79 16.24
C ASP A 219 -1.72 -3.27 16.39
N PHE A 220 -0.57 -2.78 15.91
CA PHE A 220 -0.27 -1.36 15.95
C PHE A 220 -1.30 -0.56 15.14
N VAL A 221 -1.61 -0.99 13.92
CA VAL A 221 -2.56 -0.31 13.04
C VAL A 221 -3.97 -0.30 13.65
N ALA A 222 -4.45 -1.44 14.16
CA ALA A 222 -5.74 -1.53 14.82
C ALA A 222 -5.84 -0.57 16.03
N GLY A 223 -4.79 -0.49 16.83
CA GLY A 223 -4.69 0.47 17.95
C GLY A 223 -4.74 1.93 17.49
N ARG A 224 -4.04 2.28 16.40
CA ARG A 224 -4.06 3.63 15.82
C ARG A 224 -5.45 4.00 15.32
N LEU A 225 -6.12 3.11 14.60
CA LEU A 225 -7.48 3.34 14.10
C LEU A 225 -8.48 3.53 15.25
N ALA A 226 -8.37 2.74 16.31
CA ALA A 226 -9.20 2.91 17.51
C ALA A 226 -8.96 4.27 18.19
N ALA A 227 -7.71 4.70 18.30
CA ALA A 227 -7.35 6.01 18.87
C ALA A 227 -7.91 7.19 18.05
N VAL A 228 -7.89 7.09 16.71
CA VAL A 228 -8.47 8.10 15.81
C VAL A 228 -10.00 8.16 15.97
N ALA A 229 -10.66 7.00 16.05
CA ALA A 229 -12.11 6.94 16.27
C ALA A 229 -12.52 7.55 17.63
N ALA A 230 -11.76 7.25 18.69
CA ALA A 230 -11.99 7.81 20.03
C ALA A 230 -11.80 9.34 20.05
N SER A 231 -10.75 9.85 19.39
CA SER A 231 -10.47 11.29 19.29
C SER A 231 -11.58 12.03 18.52
N SER A 232 -12.09 11.42 17.45
CA SER A 232 -13.19 11.97 16.65
C SER A 232 -14.50 12.02 17.46
N SER A 233 -14.76 10.98 18.25
CA SER A 233 -15.94 10.90 19.13
C SER A 233 -15.89 11.94 20.25
N ALA A 234 -14.71 12.16 20.85
CA ALA A 234 -14.50 13.19 21.85
C ALA A 234 -14.69 14.60 21.27
N ALA A 235 -14.14 14.87 20.08
CA ALA A 235 -14.31 16.16 19.39
C ALA A 235 -15.79 16.45 19.06
N ALA A 236 -16.54 15.43 18.64
CA ALA A 236 -17.98 15.54 18.39
C ALA A 236 -18.76 15.85 19.67
N ALA A 237 -18.43 15.18 20.79
CA ALA A 237 -19.06 15.40 22.09
C ALA A 237 -18.76 16.81 22.67
N SER A 238 -17.54 17.32 22.48
CA SER A 238 -17.19 18.69 22.87
C SER A 238 -17.92 19.74 22.02
N SER A 239 -18.13 19.47 20.73
CA SER A 239 -18.83 20.36 19.80
C SER A 239 -20.35 20.42 20.10
N SER A 240 -20.95 19.31 20.50
CA SER A 240 -22.38 19.27 20.87
C SER A 240 -22.67 19.98 22.20
N THR A 241 -21.72 19.95 23.15
CA THR A 241 -21.83 20.63 24.45
C THR A 241 -21.72 22.16 24.33
N SER A 242 -21.01 22.67 23.33
CA SER A 242 -20.93 24.13 23.08
C SER A 242 -22.21 24.73 22.49
N THR A 243 -23.12 23.91 21.96
CA THR A 243 -24.35 24.39 21.30
C THR A 243 -25.52 24.57 22.28
N THR A 244 -25.42 24.04 23.50
CA THR A 244 -26.49 24.13 24.53
C THR A 244 -26.36 25.33 25.49
N VAL A 245 -25.34 26.18 25.36
CA VAL A 245 -25.18 27.43 26.15
C VAL A 245 -25.59 28.66 25.31
N SER A 246 -26.76 28.58 24.68
CA SER A 246 -27.47 29.74 24.12
C SER A 246 -28.98 29.62 24.38
N GLY A 247 -29.31 29.45 25.65
CA GLY A 247 -30.66 29.62 26.19
C GLY A 247 -30.58 30.60 27.35
N VAL A 248 -30.54 31.90 27.05
CA VAL A 248 -30.66 32.97 28.05
C VAL A 248 -32.14 33.17 28.34
N PRO A 249 -32.64 33.02 29.58
CA PRO A 249 -33.73 33.85 30.04
C PRO A 249 -33.13 35.12 30.62
N ALA A 250 -33.52 36.25 30.03
CA ALA A 250 -33.35 37.55 30.65
C ALA A 250 -34.09 37.54 32.00
N SER A 251 -33.39 37.86 33.09
CA SER A 251 -34.03 38.46 34.25
C SER A 251 -33.06 39.32 35.02
N THR A 252 -33.49 40.56 35.17
CA THR A 252 -32.89 41.67 35.90
C THR A 252 -32.81 41.40 37.40
N SER A 253 -31.67 41.70 38.03
CA SER A 253 -31.68 42.18 39.42
C SER A 253 -30.40 42.94 39.79
N LYS A 254 -30.67 44.05 40.45
CA LYS A 254 -29.79 45.10 40.99
C LYS A 254 -28.75 44.58 41.99
N SER A 255 -27.58 45.20 41.92
CA SER A 255 -26.86 45.85 43.04
C SER A 255 -26.54 45.03 44.30
N ALA A 256 -25.24 44.77 44.52
CA ALA A 256 -24.52 45.31 45.69
C ALA A 256 -23.03 44.93 45.63
N ASN A 257 -22.18 45.95 45.66
CA ASN A 257 -20.80 45.86 46.13
C ASN A 257 -20.83 45.65 47.66
N PRO A 258 -19.83 45.02 48.29
CA PRO A 258 -18.82 45.87 48.92
C PRO A 258 -17.39 45.34 48.89
N LEU A 259 -16.50 46.32 49.03
CA LEU A 259 -15.05 46.23 49.24
C LEU A 259 -14.69 45.48 50.53
N SER A 260 -13.60 44.71 50.50
CA SER A 260 -12.62 44.67 51.59
C SER A 260 -11.26 44.18 51.09
N ALA A 261 -10.23 44.88 51.53
CA ALA A 261 -8.83 44.77 51.17
C ALA A 261 -8.12 43.55 51.79
N THR A 262 -6.93 43.22 51.28
CA THR A 262 -5.63 43.34 51.99
C THR A 262 -4.61 42.29 51.49
N THR A 263 -3.38 42.78 51.22
CA THR A 263 -2.06 42.11 51.27
C THR A 263 -1.64 41.05 50.25
N ALA A 264 -0.63 41.42 49.45
CA ALA A 264 0.45 40.55 48.96
C ALA A 264 1.34 40.08 50.16
N PRO A 265 2.14 39.01 50.04
CA PRO A 265 3.42 39.07 49.31
C PRO A 265 3.85 37.77 48.59
N THR A 266 4.86 37.93 47.73
CA THR A 266 5.76 36.90 47.17
C THR A 266 6.38 36.00 48.25
N PRO A 267 6.76 34.76 47.92
CA PRO A 267 8.19 34.45 48.06
C PRO A 267 8.80 33.53 46.99
N THR A 268 10.10 33.75 46.83
CA THR A 268 11.15 32.99 46.14
C THR A 268 11.47 31.67 46.84
N SER A 269 11.84 30.63 46.08
CA SER A 269 12.93 29.65 46.37
C SER A 269 12.86 28.51 45.32
N ALA A 270 13.86 28.36 44.44
CA ALA A 270 15.17 27.72 44.62
C ALA A 270 15.17 26.21 44.33
N SER A 271 16.05 25.83 43.41
CA SER A 271 16.32 24.48 42.86
C SER A 271 17.00 23.55 43.88
N PRO A 272 17.15 22.23 43.61
CA PRO A 272 18.43 21.82 43.03
C PRO A 272 18.37 20.70 41.96
N ALA A 273 19.43 20.68 41.15
CA ALA A 273 19.77 19.72 40.11
C ALA A 273 20.06 18.30 40.62
N PRO A 274 20.00 17.27 39.76
CA PRO A 274 20.72 16.01 39.99
C PRO A 274 22.13 16.04 39.37
N ALA A 275 23.04 15.40 40.11
CA ALA A 275 24.48 15.41 39.95
C ALA A 275 25.00 14.61 38.76
N SER A 276 26.06 15.15 38.16
CA SER A 276 26.99 14.53 37.23
C SER A 276 27.68 13.31 37.86
N SER A 277 27.91 12.25 37.07
CA SER A 277 28.88 11.19 37.38
C SER A 277 29.92 11.09 36.25
N PRO A 278 31.17 10.70 36.59
CA PRO A 278 32.34 11.12 35.84
C PRO A 278 32.77 10.17 34.72
N SER A 279 33.38 10.79 33.71
CA SER A 279 34.11 10.18 32.61
C SER A 279 35.28 9.32 33.09
N SER A 280 35.40 8.11 32.55
CA SER A 280 36.64 7.33 32.57
C SER A 280 37.11 7.13 31.14
N SER A 281 38.27 7.73 30.85
CA SER A 281 38.98 7.66 29.58
C SER A 281 40.00 6.53 29.62
N THR A 282 39.87 5.56 28.71
CA THR A 282 40.96 4.67 28.31
C THR A 282 41.04 4.60 26.78
N PRO A 283 42.24 4.67 26.17
CA PRO A 283 42.39 4.77 24.72
C PRO A 283 42.26 3.38 24.07
N LYS A 284 41.44 3.29 23.01
CA LYS A 284 41.33 2.07 22.18
C LYS A 284 42.38 2.09 21.05
N PRO A 285 43.07 0.98 20.76
CA PRO A 285 44.14 0.95 19.77
C PRO A 285 43.63 1.07 18.33
N VAL A 286 44.46 1.72 17.50
CA VAL A 286 44.28 1.92 16.05
C VAL A 286 44.37 0.57 15.34
N ALA A 287 43.32 0.16 14.64
CA ALA A 287 43.34 -0.99 13.75
C ALA A 287 43.63 -0.55 12.31
N ALA A 288 44.61 -1.22 11.71
CA ALA A 288 45.15 -0.97 10.38
C ALA A 288 44.11 -1.14 9.26
N SER A 289 44.26 -0.30 8.23
CA SER A 289 43.57 -0.40 6.95
C SER A 289 43.84 -1.76 6.30
N THR A 290 42.78 -2.54 6.11
CA THR A 290 42.79 -3.70 5.21
C THR A 290 41.80 -3.43 4.09
N SER A 291 42.30 -3.42 2.86
CA SER A 291 41.49 -3.31 1.64
C SER A 291 40.39 -4.37 1.66
N ARG A 292 39.12 -3.95 1.67
CA ARG A 292 37.97 -4.85 1.54
C ARG A 292 37.95 -5.42 0.13
N ARG A 293 38.09 -6.74 0.01
CA ARG A 293 37.70 -7.47 -1.21
C ARG A 293 36.19 -7.30 -1.41
N VAL A 294 35.79 -7.06 -2.65
CA VAL A 294 34.39 -7.01 -3.07
C VAL A 294 33.77 -8.41 -2.85
N PRO A 295 32.58 -8.52 -2.22
CA PRO A 295 31.90 -9.81 -2.03
C PRO A 295 31.50 -10.48 -3.35
N ALA A 296 31.52 -11.81 -3.39
CA ALA A 296 31.27 -12.61 -4.60
C ALA A 296 29.89 -12.40 -5.26
N TRP A 297 28.89 -11.90 -4.51
CA TRP A 297 27.56 -11.59 -5.05
C TRP A 297 27.51 -10.33 -5.93
N MET A 298 28.61 -9.56 -5.94
CA MET A 298 28.75 -8.32 -6.72
C MET A 298 29.51 -8.53 -8.04
N MET A 299 29.88 -9.79 -8.35
CA MET A 299 30.45 -10.17 -9.63
C MET A 299 29.35 -10.75 -10.53
N PRO A 300 29.28 -10.40 -11.83
CA PRO A 300 28.38 -11.07 -12.75
C PRO A 300 28.73 -12.56 -12.77
N ALA A 301 27.73 -13.41 -12.53
CA ALA A 301 27.90 -14.86 -12.59
C ALA A 301 28.40 -15.25 -14.00
N THR A 302 29.66 -15.65 -14.09
CA THR A 302 30.15 -16.47 -15.19
C THR A 302 29.97 -17.92 -14.75
N ASP A 303 29.41 -18.73 -15.65
CA ASP A 303 29.10 -20.15 -15.51
C ASP A 303 27.79 -20.52 -14.80
N ALA A 304 26.71 -20.52 -15.59
CA ALA A 304 25.61 -21.47 -15.43
C ALA A 304 25.77 -22.59 -16.49
N PRO A 305 25.67 -23.89 -16.13
CA PRO A 305 25.68 -24.96 -17.11
C PRO A 305 24.38 -24.91 -17.95
N ALA A 306 24.56 -25.00 -19.27
CA ALA A 306 23.46 -25.00 -20.24
C ALA A 306 22.49 -26.15 -19.98
N ALA A 307 21.20 -25.82 -19.85
CA ALA A 307 20.13 -26.79 -19.95
C ALA A 307 19.90 -27.12 -21.43
N ASP A 308 19.86 -28.42 -21.76
CA ASP A 308 19.55 -28.94 -23.09
C ASP A 308 18.19 -28.44 -23.59
N LEU A 309 18.20 -27.72 -24.71
CA LEU A 309 17.04 -27.43 -25.54
C LEU A 309 17.01 -28.41 -26.72
N PRO A 310 15.84 -28.92 -27.15
CA PRO A 310 15.76 -29.80 -28.31
C PRO A 310 16.03 -29.00 -29.60
N ALA A 311 16.73 -29.65 -30.52
CA ALA A 311 17.26 -29.10 -31.77
C ALA A 311 16.21 -28.36 -32.62
N ALA A 312 16.52 -27.10 -32.97
CA ALA A 312 15.80 -26.34 -33.97
C ALA A 312 16.16 -26.83 -35.39
N VAL A 313 15.13 -27.17 -36.16
CA VAL A 313 15.20 -27.43 -37.60
C VAL A 313 15.64 -26.18 -38.35
N THR A 314 16.79 -26.27 -39.02
CA THR A 314 17.33 -25.20 -39.87
C THR A 314 16.56 -25.17 -41.20
N SER A 315 15.69 -24.17 -41.39
CA SER A 315 15.15 -23.84 -42.72
C SER A 315 16.04 -22.80 -43.38
N THR A 316 16.81 -23.25 -44.36
CA THR A 316 17.65 -22.40 -45.22
C THR A 316 16.76 -21.62 -46.18
N ILE A 317 16.69 -20.30 -46.04
CA ILE A 317 16.07 -19.41 -47.03
C ILE A 317 17.13 -19.08 -48.10
N PRO A 318 16.91 -19.36 -49.41
CA PRO A 318 17.83 -18.94 -50.46
C PRO A 318 17.67 -17.45 -50.77
N ALA A 319 18.79 -16.78 -51.09
CA ALA A 319 18.83 -15.39 -51.51
C ALA A 319 18.07 -15.14 -52.84
N PRO A 320 17.51 -13.94 -53.06
CA PRO A 320 16.77 -13.62 -54.28
C PRO A 320 17.70 -13.42 -55.49
N ASP A 321 17.29 -14.00 -56.62
CA ASP A 321 17.90 -13.92 -57.95
C ASP A 321 17.68 -12.53 -58.59
N PRO A 322 18.72 -11.80 -59.05
CA PRO A 322 18.61 -10.44 -59.55
C PRO A 322 18.13 -10.32 -61.03
N ALA A 323 17.60 -11.38 -61.64
CA ALA A 323 17.21 -11.35 -63.05
C ALA A 323 15.72 -11.62 -63.29
N ARG A 324 14.84 -10.62 -63.03
CA ARG A 324 13.52 -10.46 -63.68
C ARG A 324 12.84 -9.14 -63.28
N HIS A 325 13.24 -8.04 -63.91
CA HIS A 325 12.40 -6.85 -64.01
C HIS A 325 12.02 -6.63 -65.49
N GLY A 326 10.77 -6.96 -65.82
CA GLY A 326 10.15 -6.50 -67.07
C GLY A 326 9.77 -5.01 -66.97
N PRO A 327 9.62 -4.30 -68.09
CA PRO A 327 9.36 -2.86 -68.10
C PRO A 327 7.94 -2.54 -67.61
N PRO A 328 7.71 -1.36 -67.02
CA PRO A 328 6.39 -0.96 -66.50
C PRO A 328 5.41 -0.61 -67.64
N PRO A 329 4.09 -0.81 -67.42
CA PRO A 329 3.07 -0.44 -68.39
C PRO A 329 2.91 1.09 -68.47
N GLY A 330 2.81 1.62 -69.69
CA GLY A 330 2.54 3.03 -69.96
C GLY A 330 1.09 3.45 -69.65
N PRO A 331 0.80 4.76 -69.56
CA PRO A 331 -0.49 5.27 -69.13
C PRO A 331 -1.54 5.11 -70.23
N GLY A 332 -2.67 4.50 -69.89
CA GLY A 332 -3.84 4.42 -70.75
C GLY A 332 -4.49 5.80 -70.95
N GLY A 333 -4.85 6.11 -72.19
CA GLY A 333 -5.58 7.31 -72.55
C GLY A 333 -6.68 6.98 -73.57
N GLN A 334 -7.91 7.30 -73.14
CA GLN A 334 -9.19 7.41 -73.87
C GLN A 334 -9.90 6.14 -74.31
#